data_AF-A0A257PDY4-F1
#
_entry.id   AF-A0A257PDY4-F1
#
_cell.length_a   1.000
_cell.length_b   1.000
_cell.length_c   1.000
_cell.angle_alpha   90.00
_cell.angle_beta   90.00
_cell.angle_gamma   90.00
#
_symmetry.space_group_name_H-M   'P 1'
#
loop_
_entity.id
_entity.type
_entity.pdbx_description
1 polymer ?
#
loop_
_entity_poly.entity_id
_entity_poly.type
_entity_poly.pdbx_seq_one_letter_code
_entity_poly.pdbx_strand_id
1 'polypeptide(L)'
;MSSLHPAERRRLRFFPIWQRNFLVWKKLAIPSLVGNIAEPLITLVAFGFGVGSLIGQVHGVPYIQFLASGAICMSVMMAASFEALYSAFSRMHVQKTWDAIRVTPTSLDDVLLGELTWAASKSMLSGVAILAVIVVLGISREWT
;
A
#
# COMPACT_ATOMS: atom_id res chain seq x y z
N MET A 1 3.44 -33.18 14.98
CA MET A 1 3.79 -32.22 13.91
C MET A 1 2.75 -32.41 12.80
N SER A 2 1.77 -31.50 12.70
CA SER A 2 0.50 -31.75 12.01
C SER A 2 0.66 -31.96 10.49
N SER A 3 0.20 -33.10 10.01
CA SER A 3 0.07 -33.43 8.59
C SER A 3 -1.13 -32.69 7.99
N LEU A 4 -0.89 -31.47 7.49
CA LEU A 4 -1.90 -30.71 6.72
C LEU A 4 -2.19 -31.41 5.38
N HIS A 5 -3.47 -31.41 4.99
CA HIS A 5 -4.00 -32.11 3.81
C HIS A 5 -3.33 -31.58 2.51
N PRO A 6 -3.09 -32.39 1.45
CA PRO A 6 -2.45 -31.92 0.22
C PRO A 6 -3.11 -30.70 -0.44
N ALA A 7 -4.40 -30.48 -0.21
CA ALA A 7 -5.14 -29.29 -0.66
C ALA A 7 -4.78 -28.01 0.13
N GLU A 8 -4.54 -28.11 1.44
CA GLU A 8 -4.09 -26.99 2.28
C GLU A 8 -2.64 -26.61 1.95
N ARG A 9 -1.81 -27.60 1.63
CA ARG A 9 -0.44 -27.40 1.15
C ARG A 9 -0.37 -26.71 -0.22
N ARG A 10 -1.48 -26.65 -0.99
CA ARG A 10 -1.61 -25.84 -2.21
C ARG A 10 -1.98 -24.39 -1.87
N ARG A 11 -2.90 -24.17 -0.93
CA ARG A 11 -3.37 -22.83 -0.55
C ARG A 11 -2.30 -21.94 0.10
N LEU A 12 -1.27 -22.49 0.73
CA LEU A 12 -0.25 -21.69 1.44
C LEU A 12 1.04 -21.43 0.63
N ARG A 13 1.10 -21.84 -0.65
CA ARG A 13 2.32 -21.73 -1.48
C ARG A 13 2.67 -20.30 -1.89
N PHE A 14 1.68 -19.41 -1.90
CA PHE A 14 1.89 -17.98 -2.17
C PHE A 14 2.53 -17.25 -0.99
N PHE A 15 2.37 -17.77 0.23
CA PHE A 15 2.80 -17.09 1.47
C PHE A 15 4.33 -16.90 1.57
N PRO A 16 5.18 -17.90 1.24
CA PRO A 16 6.63 -17.69 1.18
C PRO A 16 7.06 -16.62 0.16
N ILE A 17 6.33 -16.49 -0.95
CA ILE A 17 6.60 -15.49 -2.00
C ILE A 17 6.28 -14.10 -1.45
N TRP A 18 5.12 -13.95 -0.81
CA TRP A 18 4.74 -12.73 -0.09
C TRP A 18 5.78 -12.36 0.98
N GLN A 19 6.19 -13.34 1.80
CA GLN A 19 7.18 -13.13 2.86
C GLN A 19 8.53 -12.67 2.30
N ARG A 20 8.97 -13.21 1.16
CA ARG A 20 10.18 -12.74 0.48
C ARG A 20 10.08 -11.25 0.14
N ASN A 21 8.98 -10.85 -0.51
CA ASN A 21 8.76 -9.46 -0.90
C ASN A 21 8.68 -8.54 0.32
N PHE A 22 8.00 -8.97 1.40
CA PHE A 22 7.95 -8.23 2.66
C PHE A 22 9.33 -8.05 3.31
N LEU A 23 10.15 -9.09 3.38
CA LEU A 23 11.48 -9.01 3.99
C LEU A 23 12.43 -8.11 3.21
N VAL A 24 12.34 -8.11 1.87
CA VAL A 24 13.11 -7.19 1.03
C VAL A 24 12.63 -5.76 1.23
N TRP A 25 11.32 -5.53 1.19
CA TRP A 25 10.74 -4.21 1.40
C TRP A 25 11.02 -3.66 2.79
N LYS A 26 11.02 -4.50 3.84
CA LYS A 26 11.33 -4.10 5.22
C LYS A 26 12.68 -3.38 5.32
N LYS A 27 13.67 -3.76 4.52
CA LYS A 27 14.98 -3.09 4.47
C LYS A 27 14.91 -1.66 3.92
N LEU A 28 13.90 -1.38 3.10
CA LEU A 28 13.63 -0.10 2.46
C LEU A 28 12.39 0.60 3.03
N ALA A 29 11.82 0.08 4.12
CA ALA A 29 10.52 0.52 4.63
C ALA A 29 10.55 1.98 5.08
N ILE A 30 11.61 2.38 5.79
CA ILE A 30 11.76 3.76 6.29
C ILE A 30 11.76 4.77 5.14
N PRO A 31 12.67 4.71 4.15
CA PRO A 31 12.67 5.67 3.05
C PRO A 31 11.41 5.56 2.18
N SER A 32 10.86 4.35 1.99
CA SER A 32 9.61 4.15 1.25
C SER A 32 8.43 4.84 1.95
N LEU A 33 8.29 4.68 3.27
CA LEU A 33 7.19 5.28 4.03
C LEU A 33 7.31 6.80 4.06
N VAL A 34 8.51 7.33 4.32
CA VAL A 34 8.74 8.78 4.31
C VAL A 34 8.35 9.38 2.95
N GLY A 35 8.79 8.78 1.84
CA GLY A 35 8.43 9.25 0.51
C GLY A 35 6.93 9.22 0.22
N ASN A 36 6.23 8.14 0.60
CA ASN A 36 4.79 8.00 0.34
C ASN A 36 3.91 8.89 1.24
N ILE A 37 4.42 9.31 2.41
CA ILE A 37 3.68 10.14 3.38
C ILE A 37 3.96 11.63 3.18
N ALA A 38 5.19 11.99 2.76
CA ALA A 38 5.62 13.38 2.64
C ALA A 38 4.76 14.18 1.66
N GLU A 39 4.46 13.63 0.49
CA GLU A 39 3.65 14.30 -0.52
C GLU A 39 2.21 14.56 -0.04
N PRO A 40 1.44 13.56 0.44
CA PRO A 40 0.12 13.79 1.04
C PRO A 40 0.13 14.80 2.19
N LEU A 41 1.18 14.77 3.02
CA LEU A 41 1.34 15.73 4.12
C LEU A 41 1.51 17.17 3.61
N ILE A 42 2.38 17.37 2.62
CA ILE A 42 2.59 18.68 2.01
C ILE A 42 1.27 19.18 1.39
N THR A 43 0.55 18.32 0.68
CA THR A 43 -0.77 18.64 0.13
C THR A 43 -1.76 19.04 1.22
N LEU A 44 -1.87 18.25 2.30
CA LEU A 44 -2.79 18.55 3.40
C LEU A 44 -2.46 19.84 4.11
N VAL A 45 -1.17 20.13 4.35
CA VAL A 45 -0.75 21.39 4.99
C VAL A 45 -0.98 22.57 4.04
N ALA A 46 -0.53 22.48 2.78
CA ALA A 46 -0.61 23.57 1.82
C ALA A 46 -2.06 23.97 1.52
N PHE A 47 -2.91 23.00 1.20
CA PHE A 47 -4.32 23.25 0.88
C PHE A 47 -5.19 23.37 2.12
N GLY A 48 -4.84 22.70 3.21
CA GLY A 48 -5.58 22.76 4.46
C GLY A 48 -5.53 24.12 5.12
N PHE A 49 -4.33 24.67 5.34
CA PHE A 49 -4.19 26.01 5.91
C PHE A 49 -4.52 27.11 4.90
N GLY A 50 -4.18 26.93 3.62
CA GLY A 50 -4.43 27.92 2.58
C GLY A 50 -5.91 27.98 2.19
N VAL A 51 -6.39 26.95 1.51
CA VAL A 51 -7.72 26.93 0.87
C VAL A 51 -8.84 26.55 1.86
N GLY A 52 -8.53 25.76 2.89
CA GLY A 52 -9.50 25.37 3.92
C GLY A 52 -10.14 26.56 4.64
N SER A 53 -9.37 27.62 4.90
CA SER A 53 -9.89 28.87 5.51
C SER A 53 -10.81 29.68 4.58
N LEU A 54 -10.72 29.47 3.26
CA LEU A 54 -11.50 30.20 2.25
C LEU A 54 -12.81 29.48 1.89
N ILE A 55 -12.80 28.15 1.85
CA ILE A 55 -13.96 27.34 1.45
C ILE A 55 -14.86 27.03 2.65
N GLY A 56 -14.28 26.75 3.82
CA GLY A 56 -15.01 26.29 5.01
C GLY A 56 -15.57 24.87 4.86
N GLN A 57 -16.67 24.72 4.11
CA GLN A 57 -17.37 23.44 3.94
C GLN A 57 -17.74 23.16 2.48
N VAL A 58 -17.66 21.89 2.11
CA VAL A 58 -18.11 21.35 0.82
C VAL A 58 -19.21 20.34 1.08
N HIS A 59 -20.43 20.61 0.59
CA HIS A 59 -21.60 19.75 0.82
C HIS A 59 -21.84 19.39 2.31
N GLY A 60 -21.58 20.34 3.22
CA GLY A 60 -21.73 20.14 4.67
C GLY A 60 -20.60 19.36 5.35
N VAL A 61 -19.54 19.00 4.63
CA VAL A 61 -18.32 18.37 5.17
C VAL A 61 -17.20 19.41 5.19
N PRO A 62 -16.42 19.54 6.29
CA PRO A 62 -15.25 20.41 6.31
C PRO A 62 -14.30 20.11 5.15
N TYR A 63 -13.86 21.14 4.43
CA TYR A 63 -13.02 20.96 3.23
C TYR A 63 -11.77 20.12 3.52
N ILE A 64 -11.16 20.30 4.69
CA ILE A 64 -9.97 19.54 5.10
C ILE A 64 -10.26 18.03 5.22
N GLN A 65 -11.43 17.64 5.70
CA GLN A 65 -11.81 16.23 5.83
C GLN A 65 -12.12 15.62 4.46
N PHE A 66 -12.81 16.38 3.59
CA PHE A 66 -13.05 15.97 2.21
C PHE A 66 -11.72 15.75 1.47
N LEU A 67 -10.80 16.71 1.56
CA LEU A 67 -9.46 16.62 0.96
C LEU A 67 -8.67 15.45 1.51
N ALA A 68 -8.67 15.24 2.82
CA ALA A 68 -7.95 14.14 3.47
C ALA A 68 -8.44 12.76 3.01
N SER A 69 -9.76 12.57 2.90
CA SER A 69 -10.32 11.31 2.40
C SER A 69 -9.90 11.03 0.94
N GLY A 70 -9.91 12.05 0.09
CA GLY A 70 -9.46 11.95 -1.30
C GLY A 70 -7.96 11.63 -1.40
N ALA A 71 -7.14 12.29 -0.58
CA ALA A 71 -5.70 12.07 -0.54
C ALA A 71 -5.33 10.63 -0.12
N ILE A 72 -6.04 10.07 0.87
CA ILE A 72 -5.85 8.66 1.26
C ILE A 72 -6.18 7.73 0.09
N CYS A 73 -7.35 7.87 -0.52
CA CYS A 73 -7.77 7.04 -1.64
C CYS A 73 -6.78 7.10 -2.80
N MET A 74 -6.37 8.31 -3.18
CA MET A 74 -5.41 8.53 -4.26
C MET A 74 -4.06 7.88 -3.95
N SER A 75 -3.54 8.06 -2.73
CA SER A 75 -2.26 7.46 -2.33
C SER A 75 -2.31 5.93 -2.35
N VAL A 76 -3.35 5.31 -1.80
CA VAL A 76 -3.51 3.84 -1.80
C VAL A 76 -3.59 3.31 -3.22
N MET A 77 -4.39 3.97 -4.09
CA MET A 77 -4.54 3.59 -5.49
C MET A 77 -3.22 3.71 -6.26
N MET A 78 -2.48 4.80 -6.06
CA MET A 78 -1.17 5.02 -6.67
C MET A 78 -0.16 3.97 -6.19
N ALA A 79 -0.05 3.75 -4.88
CA ALA A 79 0.86 2.75 -4.31
C ALA A 79 0.57 1.33 -4.81
N ALA A 80 -0.72 0.95 -4.90
CA ALA A 80 -1.13 -0.34 -5.45
C ALA A 80 -0.75 -0.47 -6.93
N SER A 81 -1.00 0.58 -7.72
CA SER A 81 -0.71 0.61 -9.15
C SER A 81 0.80 0.52 -9.40
N PHE A 82 1.60 1.29 -8.67
CA PHE A 82 3.06 1.24 -8.80
C PHE A 82 3.65 -0.12 -8.43
N GLU A 83 3.14 -0.76 -7.38
CA GLU A 83 3.62 -2.07 -6.96
C GLU A 83 3.19 -3.17 -7.95
N ALA A 84 1.93 -3.14 -8.41
CA ALA A 84 1.38 -4.16 -9.32
C ALA A 84 1.91 -4.05 -10.76
N LEU A 85 2.19 -2.83 -11.24
CA LEU A 85 2.72 -2.62 -12.58
C LEU A 85 4.25 -2.68 -12.58
N TYR A 86 4.90 -1.71 -11.94
CA TYR A 86 6.34 -1.51 -12.11
C TYR A 86 7.17 -2.49 -11.28
N SER A 87 6.81 -2.67 -10.00
CA SER A 87 7.57 -3.52 -9.07
C SER A 87 7.45 -5.00 -9.46
N ALA A 88 6.23 -5.46 -9.77
CA ALA A 88 5.98 -6.82 -10.25
C ALA A 88 6.62 -7.05 -11.64
N PHE A 89 6.50 -6.12 -12.59
CA PHE A 89 7.15 -6.25 -13.90
C PHE A 89 8.67 -6.31 -13.78
N SER A 90 9.28 -5.47 -12.92
CA SER A 90 10.72 -5.52 -12.68
C SER A 90 11.16 -6.90 -12.14
N ARG A 91 10.40 -7.48 -11.20
CA ARG A 91 10.64 -8.84 -10.67
C ARG A 91 10.47 -9.93 -11.73
N MET A 92 9.54 -9.75 -12.66
CA MET A 92 9.28 -10.68 -13.76
C MET A 92 10.37 -10.60 -14.83
N HIS A 93 10.64 -9.40 -15.37
CA HIS A 93 11.42 -9.22 -16.59
C HIS A 93 12.90 -8.94 -16.31
N VAL A 94 13.21 -8.04 -15.36
CA VAL A 94 14.59 -7.62 -15.08
C VAL A 94 15.27 -8.60 -14.13
N GLN A 95 14.65 -8.87 -12.99
CA GLN A 95 15.23 -9.74 -11.96
C GLN A 95 15.00 -11.23 -12.26
N LYS A 96 14.17 -11.56 -13.26
CA LYS A 96 13.79 -12.94 -13.65
C LYS A 96 13.42 -13.83 -12.47
N THR A 97 12.88 -13.24 -11.41
CA THR A 97 12.60 -13.99 -10.17
C THR A 97 11.44 -14.94 -10.37
N TRP A 98 10.52 -14.60 -11.27
CA TRP A 98 9.40 -15.46 -11.64
C TRP A 98 9.91 -16.72 -12.33
N ASP A 99 10.86 -16.59 -13.26
CA ASP A 99 11.50 -17.73 -13.94
C ASP A 99 12.28 -18.60 -12.95
N ALA A 100 13.00 -17.99 -12.00
CA ALA A 100 13.70 -18.71 -10.94
C ALA A 100 12.75 -19.54 -10.06
N ILE A 101 11.55 -19.03 -9.75
CA ILE A 101 10.53 -19.75 -8.97
C ILE A 101 9.90 -20.88 -9.79
N ARG A 102 9.80 -20.77 -11.11
CA ARG A 102 9.25 -21.85 -11.96
C ARG A 102 10.10 -23.12 -12.01
N VAL A 103 11.37 -23.05 -11.58
CA VAL A 103 12.24 -24.24 -11.44
C VAL A 103 11.78 -25.13 -10.27
N THR A 104 11.05 -24.58 -9.30
CA THR A 104 10.37 -25.34 -8.24
C THR A 104 8.96 -25.78 -8.67
N PRO A 105 8.38 -26.83 -8.08
CA PRO A 105 7.04 -27.34 -8.42
C PRO A 105 5.91 -26.43 -7.89
N THR A 106 5.98 -25.13 -8.19
CA THR A 106 5.03 -24.07 -7.85
C THR A 106 4.32 -23.60 -9.11
N SER A 107 3.00 -23.42 -9.05
CA SER A 107 2.22 -22.93 -10.19
C SER A 107 2.52 -21.45 -10.42
N LEU A 108 2.35 -20.97 -11.66
CA LEU A 108 2.39 -19.53 -11.96
C LEU A 108 1.29 -18.78 -11.18
N ASP A 109 0.13 -19.41 -10.97
CA ASP A 109 -0.97 -18.85 -10.19
C ASP A 109 -0.56 -18.55 -8.74
N ASP A 110 0.30 -19.40 -8.16
CA ASP A 110 0.80 -19.21 -6.79
C ASP A 110 1.71 -17.96 -6.71
N VAL A 111 2.48 -17.69 -7.77
CA VAL A 111 3.32 -16.48 -7.89
C VAL A 111 2.47 -15.24 -8.06
N LEU A 112 1.46 -15.30 -8.94
CA LEU A 112 0.53 -14.19 -9.17
C LEU A 112 -0.23 -13.82 -7.90
N LEU A 113 -0.75 -14.82 -7.16
CA LEU A 113 -1.42 -14.59 -5.89
C LEU A 113 -0.47 -14.01 -4.84
N GLY A 114 0.80 -14.44 -4.80
CA GLY A 114 1.82 -13.90 -3.90
C GLY A 114 2.16 -12.43 -4.18
N GLU A 115 2.28 -12.07 -5.45
CA GLU A 115 2.54 -10.68 -5.87
C GLU A 115 1.31 -9.78 -5.65
N LEU A 116 0.09 -10.28 -5.93
CA LEU A 116 -1.15 -9.53 -5.71
C LEU A 116 -1.41 -9.27 -4.22
N THR A 117 -1.26 -10.29 -3.39
CA THR A 117 -1.40 -10.16 -1.93
C THR A 117 -0.33 -9.23 -1.35
N TRP A 118 0.87 -9.23 -1.93
CA TRP A 118 1.93 -8.30 -1.55
C TRP A 118 1.58 -6.85 -1.91
N ALA A 119 1.14 -6.60 -3.15
CA ALA A 119 0.71 -5.28 -3.60
C ALA A 119 -0.41 -4.72 -2.71
N ALA A 120 -1.41 -5.53 -2.39
CA ALA A 120 -2.50 -5.15 -1.49
C ALA A 120 -2.01 -4.85 -0.06
N SER A 121 -1.12 -5.68 0.48
CA SER A 121 -0.57 -5.47 1.83
C SER A 121 0.23 -4.17 1.92
N LYS A 122 1.08 -3.91 0.92
CA LYS A 122 1.93 -2.71 0.88
C LYS A 122 1.11 -1.44 0.70
N SER A 123 0.10 -1.44 -0.18
CA SER A 123 -0.76 -0.28 -0.39
C SER A 123 -1.65 0.01 0.82
N MET A 124 -2.16 -1.03 1.49
CA MET A 124 -2.92 -0.88 2.74
C MET A 124 -2.07 -0.24 3.84
N LEU A 125 -0.80 -0.61 3.95
CA LEU A 125 0.13 0.01 4.90
C LEU A 125 0.33 1.51 4.62
N SER A 126 0.41 1.92 3.35
CA SER A 126 0.49 3.33 2.97
C SER A 126 -0.76 4.10 3.41
N GLY A 127 -1.95 3.53 3.18
CA GLY A 127 -3.22 4.12 3.61
C GLY A 127 -3.32 4.26 5.13
N VAL A 128 -2.94 3.23 5.88
CA VAL A 128 -2.89 3.26 7.35
C VAL A 128 -1.90 4.32 7.85
N ALA A 129 -0.76 4.49 7.20
CA ALA A 129 0.21 5.51 7.59
C ALA A 129 -0.33 6.93 7.42
N ILE A 130 -1.02 7.22 6.31
CA ILE A 130 -1.65 8.53 6.07
C ILE A 130 -2.82 8.75 7.04
N LEU A 131 -3.64 7.73 7.28
CA LEU A 131 -4.70 7.78 8.29
C LEU A 131 -4.15 8.11 9.67
N ALA A 132 -3.06 7.45 10.09
CA ALA A 132 -2.40 7.72 11.36
C ALA A 132 -1.94 9.18 11.45
N VAL A 133 -1.39 9.73 10.37
CA VAL A 133 -0.99 11.14 10.28
C VAL A 133 -2.18 12.09 10.43
N ILE A 134 -3.30 11.82 9.75
CA ILE A 134 -4.52 12.63 9.85
C ILE A 134 -5.08 12.63 11.28
N VAL A 135 -5.02 11.48 11.96
CA VAL A 135 -5.41 11.36 13.37
C VAL A 135 -4.48 12.16 14.27
N VAL A 136 -3.15 12.07 14.06
CA VAL A 136 -2.15 12.81 14.84
C VAL A 136 -2.28 14.33 14.66
N LEU A 137 -2.55 14.79 13.42
CA LEU A 137 -2.76 16.21 13.12
C LEU A 137 -4.09 16.75 13.66
N GLY A 138 -4.96 15.92 14.23
CA GLY A 138 -6.23 16.36 14.81
C GLY A 138 -7.29 16.78 13.78
N ILE A 139 -7.02 16.65 12.48
CA ILE A 139 -7.96 16.95 11.38
C ILE A 139 -9.28 16.16 11.54
N SER A 140 -9.19 14.95 12.12
CA SER A 140 -10.36 14.12 12.43
C SER A 140 -11.27 14.67 13.54
N ARG A 141 -10.82 15.67 14.32
CA ARG A 141 -11.51 16.17 15.52
C ARG A 141 -12.13 17.56 15.37
N GLU A 142 -11.95 18.23 14.24
CA GLU A 142 -12.62 19.50 13.96
C GLU A 142 -14.08 19.23 13.58
N TRP A 143 -14.90 18.95 14.61
CA TRP A 143 -16.36 18.96 14.55
C TRP A 143 -16.85 20.20 15.28
N THR A 144 -16.60 21.38 14.69
CA THR A 144 -17.28 22.65 15.00
C THR A 144 -17.05 23.62 13.87
#